data_AF-A0A161MDW7-F1
#
_entry.id   AF-A0A161MDW7-F1
#
_cell.length_a   1.000
_cell.length_b   1.000
_cell.length_c   1.000
_cell.angle_alpha   90.00
_cell.angle_beta   90.00
_cell.angle_gamma   90.00
#
_symmetry.space_group_name_H-M   'P 1'
#
loop_
_entity.id
_entity.type
_entity.pdbx_description
1 polymer ?
#
loop_
_entity_poly.entity_id
_entity_poly.type
_entity_poly.pdbx_seq_one_letter_code
_entity_poly.pdbx_strand_id
1 'polypeptide(L)'
;QGQISLEFFQKKKTRWPFQSECIPWEVWNVRLQLIKLNNENERQLYREKIGELLSEKILYVAEVMNRHEYVPKMPNHSELDLIFDTTYPDVQPYLFKLSFTTSGPSMSSVGSTVKKLIKETLSF
;
A
#
# COMPACT_ATOMS: atom_id res chain seq x y z
N GLN A 1 -16.98 -1.88 6.93
CA GLN A 1 -16.08 -2.54 5.96
C GLN A 1 -14.68 -2.00 6.18
N GLY A 2 -13.66 -2.65 5.64
CA GLY A 2 -12.28 -2.17 5.73
C GLY A 2 -11.53 -2.40 4.43
N GLN A 3 -10.41 -1.72 4.26
CA GLN A 3 -9.48 -1.98 3.17
C GLN A 3 -8.06 -1.93 3.73
N ILE A 4 -7.22 -2.86 3.29
CA ILE A 4 -5.77 -2.83 3.46
C ILE A 4 -5.16 -2.56 2.09
N SER A 5 -4.19 -1.66 2.04
CA SER A 5 -3.50 -1.26 0.81
C SER A 5 -2.00 -1.50 0.97
N LEU A 6 -1.42 -2.23 0.02
CA LEU A 6 0.02 -2.41 -0.16
C LEU A 6 0.43 -1.60 -1.38
N GLU A 7 1.28 -0.60 -1.18
CA GLU A 7 1.82 0.23 -2.25
C GLU A 7 3.31 -0.04 -2.41
N PHE A 8 3.74 -0.42 -3.61
CA PHE A 8 5.15 -0.44 -3.99
C PHE A 8 5.54 0.88 -4.65
N PHE A 9 6.71 1.40 -4.30
CA PHE A 9 7.18 2.70 -4.77
C PHE A 9 8.68 2.69 -5.09
N GLN A 10 9.13 3.74 -5.78
CA GLN A 10 10.54 4.05 -5.97
C GLN A 10 10.84 5.45 -5.43
N LYS A 11 12.04 5.65 -4.88
CA LYS A 11 12.49 6.97 -4.42
C LYS A 11 13.17 7.70 -5.57
N LYS A 12 12.64 8.85 -5.94
CA LYS A 12 13.30 9.76 -6.86
C LYS A 12 14.26 10.67 -6.08
N LYS A 13 15.55 10.60 -6.42
CA LYS A 13 16.57 11.51 -5.87
C LYS A 13 16.24 12.94 -6.33
N THR A 14 15.86 13.79 -5.38
CA THR A 14 15.70 15.22 -5.61
C THR A 14 16.98 15.93 -5.16
N ARG A 15 17.37 17.02 -5.84
CA ARG A 15 18.50 17.85 -5.37
C ARG A 15 18.09 18.54 -4.06
N TRP A 16 19.07 18.68 -3.16
CA TRP A 16 18.90 19.48 -1.95
C TRP A 16 18.39 20.90 -2.31
N PRO A 17 17.42 21.48 -1.57
CA PRO A 17 16.91 21.09 -0.24
C PRO A 17 15.65 20.21 -0.24
N PHE A 18 15.25 19.66 -1.38
CA PHE A 18 13.97 18.93 -1.47
C PHE A 18 14.08 17.49 -0.94
N GLN A 19 13.01 17.02 -0.28
CA GLN A 19 12.91 15.63 0.13
C GLN A 19 12.83 14.71 -1.10
N SER A 20 13.33 13.48 -0.96
CA SER A 20 13.17 12.46 -2.00
C SER A 20 11.70 12.09 -2.12
N GLU A 21 11.19 12.08 -3.35
CA GLU A 21 9.79 11.78 -3.62
C GLU A 21 9.58 10.26 -3.70
N CYS A 22 8.51 9.74 -3.09
CA CYS A 22 8.11 8.35 -3.21
C CYS A 22 7.06 8.24 -4.33
N ILE A 23 7.44 7.62 -5.44
CA ILE A 23 6.58 7.48 -6.62
C ILE A 23 6.02 6.06 -6.65
N PRO A 24 4.71 5.88 -6.43
CA PRO A 24 4.09 4.56 -6.51
C PRO A 24 4.14 4.03 -7.94
N TRP A 25 4.42 2.75 -8.08
CA TRP A 25 4.37 2.06 -9.37
C TRP A 25 3.40 0.88 -9.38
N GLU A 26 2.98 0.39 -8.20
CA GLU A 26 1.97 -0.65 -8.08
C GLU A 26 1.22 -0.54 -6.74
N VAL A 27 -0.09 -0.77 -6.75
CA VAL A 27 -0.95 -0.69 -5.56
C VAL A 27 -1.93 -1.85 -5.51
N TRP A 28 -1.84 -2.67 -4.46
CA TRP A 28 -2.75 -3.77 -4.18
C TRP A 28 -3.73 -3.38 -3.08
N ASN A 29 -5.03 -3.50 -3.35
CA ASN A 29 -6.09 -3.16 -2.41
C ASN A 29 -6.93 -4.40 -2.04
N VAL A 30 -6.86 -4.81 -0.77
CA VAL A 30 -7.67 -5.91 -0.22
C VAL A 30 -8.84 -5.32 0.55
N ARG A 31 -10.06 -5.49 0.03
CA ARG A 31 -11.30 -5.06 0.69
C ARG A 31 -11.86 -6.18 1.55
N LEU A 32 -12.27 -5.82 2.76
CA LEU A 32 -12.69 -6.73 3.81
C LEU A 32 -14.09 -6.38 4.29
N GLN A 33 -14.91 -7.42 4.42
CA GLN A 33 -16.21 -7.35 5.07
C GLN A 33 -16.21 -8.28 6.28
N LEU A 34 -16.50 -7.72 7.44
CA LEU A 34 -16.70 -8.52 8.65
C LEU A 34 -18.08 -9.15 8.61
N ILE A 35 -18.14 -10.47 8.79
CA ILE A 35 -19.38 -11.23 8.84
C ILE A 35 -19.52 -11.79 10.26
N LYS A 36 -20.70 -11.63 10.85
CA LYS A 36 -21.04 -12.24 12.13
C LYS A 36 -21.71 -13.59 11.86
N LEU A 37 -21.21 -14.64 12.51
CA LEU A 37 -21.78 -15.99 12.45
C LEU A 37 -22.50 -16.27 13.77
N ASN A 38 -23.63 -16.97 13.71
CA ASN A 38 -24.52 -17.11 14.86
C ASN A 38 -24.29 -18.43 15.62
N ASN A 39 -23.64 -19.42 15.00
CA ASN A 39 -23.40 -20.73 15.59
C ASN A 39 -22.20 -21.45 14.94
N GLU A 40 -21.81 -22.57 15.54
CA GLU A 40 -20.66 -23.37 15.12
C GLU A 40 -20.86 -24.07 13.76
N ASN A 41 -22.08 -24.48 13.44
CA ASN A 41 -22.38 -25.14 12.16
C ASN A 41 -22.19 -24.16 10.99
N GLU A 42 -22.68 -22.91 11.13
CA GLU A 42 -22.41 -21.83 10.18
C GLU A 42 -20.91 -21.55 10.06
N ARG A 43 -20.16 -21.60 11.17
CA ARG A 43 -18.71 -21.40 11.18
C ARG A 43 -17.97 -22.44 10.33
N GLN A 44 -18.33 -23.72 10.44
CA GLN A 44 -17.70 -24.77 9.63
C GLN A 44 -18.02 -24.60 8.14
N LEU A 45 -19.27 -24.31 7.79
CA LEU A 45 -19.66 -24.06 6.41
C LEU A 45 -18.94 -22.84 5.81
N TYR A 46 -18.83 -21.74 6.58
CA TYR A 46 -18.13 -20.55 6.12
C TYR A 46 -16.62 -20.76 6.00
N ARG A 47 -16.03 -21.65 6.81
CA ARG A 47 -14.61 -21.98 6.71
C ARG A 47 -14.28 -22.61 5.35
N GLU A 48 -15.09 -23.54 4.88
CA GLU A 48 -14.94 -24.17 3.57
C GLU A 48 -15.10 -23.13 2.45
N LYS A 49 -16.18 -22.35 2.50
CA LYS A 49 -16.46 -21.28 1.52
C LYS A 49 -15.36 -20.24 1.42
N ILE A 50 -14.79 -19.82 2.56
CA ILE A 50 -13.67 -18.87 2.57
C ILE A 50 -12.41 -19.51 1.97
N GLY A 51 -12.18 -20.80 2.18
CA GLY A 51 -11.08 -21.52 1.56
C GLY A 51 -11.16 -21.51 0.03
N GLU A 52 -12.35 -21.78 -0.52
CA GLU A 52 -12.61 -21.70 -1.97
C GLU A 52 -12.39 -20.28 -2.50
N LEU A 53 -13.00 -19.28 -1.84
CA LEU A 53 -12.86 -17.88 -2.22
C LEU A 53 -11.40 -17.39 -2.19
N LEU A 54 -10.64 -17.75 -1.15
CA LEU A 54 -9.22 -17.39 -1.05
C LEU A 54 -8.42 -18.05 -2.17
N SER A 55 -8.71 -19.30 -2.51
CA SER A 55 -8.04 -20.01 -3.60
C SER A 55 -8.25 -19.28 -4.93
N GLU A 56 -9.47 -18.85 -5.23
CA GLU A 56 -9.76 -18.02 -6.41
C GLU A 56 -8.99 -16.69 -6.38
N LYS A 57 -8.89 -16.03 -5.23
CA LYS A 57 -8.14 -14.77 -5.11
C LYS A 57 -6.64 -14.95 -5.31
N ILE A 58 -6.06 -16.03 -4.81
CA ILE A 58 -4.64 -16.35 -5.03
C ILE A 58 -4.37 -16.63 -6.51
N LEU A 59 -5.24 -17.41 -7.17
CA LEU A 59 -5.13 -17.65 -8.61
C LEU A 59 -5.24 -16.34 -9.41
N TYR A 60 -6.17 -15.45 -9.03
CA TYR A 60 -6.30 -14.14 -9.65
C TYR A 60 -5.04 -13.28 -9.47
N VAL A 61 -4.45 -13.25 -8.27
CA VAL A 61 -3.17 -12.55 -8.04
C VAL A 61 -2.09 -13.11 -8.96
N ALA A 62 -1.95 -14.43 -9.06
CA ALA A 62 -0.97 -15.06 -9.96
C ALA A 62 -1.20 -14.70 -11.44
N GLU A 63 -2.46 -14.64 -11.88
CA GLU A 63 -2.82 -14.22 -13.23
C GLU A 63 -2.42 -12.76 -13.51
N VAL A 64 -2.73 -11.84 -12.59
CA VAL A 64 -2.40 -10.42 -12.73
C VAL A 64 -0.88 -10.20 -12.70
N MET A 65 -0.16 -10.88 -11.81
CA MET A 65 1.31 -10.83 -11.74
C MET A 65 1.99 -11.33 -13.02
N ASN A 66 1.33 -12.20 -13.79
CA ASN A 66 1.87 -12.72 -15.06
C ASN A 66 1.67 -11.76 -16.25
N ARG A 67 1.01 -10.62 -16.04
CA ARG A 67 0.86 -9.59 -17.08
C ARG A 67 2.19 -8.83 -17.21
N HIS A 68 2.56 -8.46 -18.44
CA HIS A 68 3.74 -7.63 -18.69
C HIS A 68 3.47 -6.16 -18.34
N GLU A 69 3.27 -5.88 -17.04
CA GLU A 69 3.14 -4.54 -16.50
C GLU A 69 4.51 -3.96 -16.12
N TYR A 70 4.55 -2.66 -15.83
CA TYR A 70 5.78 -1.97 -15.49
C TYR A 70 6.40 -2.56 -14.21
N VAL A 71 7.71 -2.79 -14.25
CA VAL A 71 8.55 -2.99 -13.06
C VAL A 71 9.70 -2.00 -13.09
N PRO A 72 10.20 -1.54 -11.93
CA PRO A 72 11.37 -0.67 -11.87
C PRO A 72 12.57 -1.32 -12.58
N LYS A 73 13.37 -0.50 -13.26
CA LYS A 73 14.63 -0.98 -13.84
C LYS A 73 15.58 -1.40 -12.73
N MET A 74 16.38 -2.43 -12.98
CA MET A 74 17.38 -2.88 -12.01
C MET A 74 18.41 -1.76 -11.75
N PRO A 75 18.58 -1.32 -10.49
CA PRO A 75 19.50 -0.25 -10.13
C PRO A 75 20.94 -0.77 -10.08
N ASN A 76 21.90 0.16 -10.10
CA ASN A 76 23.28 -0.15 -9.69
C ASN A 76 23.38 -0.17 -8.15
N HIS A 77 24.54 -0.60 -7.63
CA HIS A 77 24.75 -0.76 -6.19
C HIS A 77 24.48 0.53 -5.38
N SER A 78 24.86 1.70 -5.91
CA SER A 78 24.68 3.01 -5.24
C SER A 78 23.22 3.52 -5.22
N GLU A 79 22.32 2.80 -5.89
CA GLU A 79 20.92 3.15 -6.07
C GLU A 79 19.96 2.07 -5.56
N LEU A 80 20.50 1.01 -4.93
CA LEU A 80 19.70 -0.09 -4.40
C LEU A 80 18.59 0.41 -3.46
N ASP A 81 18.92 1.30 -2.53
CA ASP A 81 17.98 1.84 -1.53
C ASP A 81 16.89 2.75 -2.12
N LEU A 82 16.95 3.05 -3.42
CA LEU A 82 15.91 3.77 -4.15
C LEU A 82 14.81 2.86 -4.68
N ILE A 83 15.08 1.57 -4.81
CA ILE A 83 14.18 0.59 -5.43
C ILE A 83 13.81 -0.52 -4.43
N PHE A 84 14.78 -0.95 -3.62
CA PHE A 84 14.65 -2.05 -2.67
C PHE A 84 14.81 -1.60 -1.23
N ASP A 85 14.21 -2.36 -0.32
CA ASP A 85 14.50 -2.29 1.11
C ASP A 85 15.66 -3.24 1.44
N THR A 86 16.81 -2.68 1.80
CA THR A 86 18.04 -3.40 2.13
C THR A 86 18.18 -3.71 3.62
N THR A 87 17.16 -3.39 4.44
CA THR A 87 17.21 -3.58 5.89
C THR A 87 16.86 -5.00 6.33
N TYR A 88 16.27 -5.81 5.44
CA TYR A 88 15.91 -7.20 5.71
C TYR A 88 17.13 -8.13 5.53
N PRO A 89 17.43 -9.02 6.49
CA PRO A 89 18.63 -9.86 6.44
C PRO A 89 18.57 -10.98 5.40
N ASP A 90 17.37 -11.53 5.14
CA ASP A 90 17.20 -12.76 4.35
C ASP A 90 16.58 -12.54 2.96
N VAL A 91 15.96 -11.38 2.75
CA VAL A 91 15.23 -11.04 1.53
C VAL A 91 15.42 -9.57 1.20
N GLN A 92 15.17 -9.19 -0.05
CA GLN A 92 15.30 -7.81 -0.51
C GLN A 92 14.03 -7.40 -1.27
N PRO A 93 12.95 -7.04 -0.57
CA PRO A 93 11.70 -6.64 -1.21
C PRO A 93 11.87 -5.30 -1.93
N TYR A 94 11.04 -5.03 -2.94
CA TYR A 94 10.86 -3.66 -3.42
C TYR A 94 10.40 -2.77 -2.26
N LEU A 95 10.72 -1.48 -2.30
CA LEU A 95 10.22 -0.53 -1.33
C LEU A 95 8.69 -0.54 -1.32
N PHE A 96 8.12 -0.70 -0.13
CA PHE A 96 6.68 -0.81 0.05
C PHE A 96 6.19 -0.07 1.28
N LYS A 97 4.91 0.27 1.29
CA LYS A 97 4.21 0.75 2.49
C LYS A 97 2.84 0.10 2.62
N LEU A 98 2.43 -0.14 3.86
CA LEU A 98 1.11 -0.64 4.20
C LEU A 98 0.25 0.49 4.77
N SER A 99 -1.01 0.53 4.37
CA SER A 99 -2.01 1.43 4.97
C SER A 99 -3.36 0.73 5.07
N PHE A 100 -4.25 1.25 5.90
CA PHE A 100 -5.59 0.70 6.03
C PHE A 100 -6.64 1.79 6.23
N THR A 101 -7.88 1.47 5.87
CA THR A 101 -9.05 2.31 6.12
C THR A 101 -10.18 1.46 6.70
N THR A 102 -10.97 2.06 7.57
CA THR A 102 -12.18 1.45 8.14
C THR A 102 -13.35 2.39 7.93
N SER A 103 -14.53 1.88 7.59
CA SER A 103 -15.74 2.69 7.33
C SER A 103 -16.35 3.40 8.55
N GLY A 104 -15.61 3.60 9.65
CA GLY A 104 -16.03 4.46 10.75
C GLY A 104 -15.98 5.93 10.33
N PRO A 105 -16.54 6.88 11.10
CA PRO A 105 -16.46 8.29 10.76
C PRO A 105 -15.00 8.68 10.60
N SER A 106 -14.58 8.86 9.35
CA SER A 106 -13.34 9.53 9.04
C SER A 106 -13.53 10.94 9.56
N MET A 107 -12.89 11.28 10.66
CA MET A 107 -12.45 12.66 10.90
C MET A 107 -11.41 12.99 9.82
N SER A 108 -11.85 13.01 8.56
CA SER A 108 -11.10 13.56 7.45
C SER A 108 -11.16 15.06 7.66
N SER A 109 -10.28 15.57 8.52
CA SER A 109 -9.90 16.98 8.53
C SER A 109 -9.16 17.29 7.23
N VAL A 110 -9.90 17.28 6.13
CA VAL A 110 -9.45 17.87 4.86
C VAL A 110 -10.01 19.28 4.87
N GLY A 111 -9.31 20.17 5.57
CA GLY A 111 -9.70 21.57 5.66
C GLY A 111 -9.00 22.34 6.77
N SER A 112 -7.73 22.72 6.57
CA SER A 112 -7.20 24.04 7.02
C SER A 112 -5.70 24.29 6.80
N THR A 113 -4.89 23.38 6.25
CA THR A 113 -3.43 23.66 6.09
C THR A 113 -3.07 24.56 4.90
N VAL A 114 -4.02 25.25 4.26
CA VAL A 114 -3.72 26.29 3.24
C VAL A 114 -3.63 27.70 3.84
N LYS A 115 -4.00 27.91 5.12
CA LYS A 115 -4.01 29.26 5.73
C LYS A 115 -2.74 29.69 6.48
N LYS A 116 -1.72 28.82 6.62
CA LYS A 116 -0.53 29.18 7.42
C LYS A 116 0.72 29.57 6.62
N LEU A 117 0.78 29.36 5.30
CA LEU A 117 1.96 29.69 4.49
C LEU A 117 1.89 31.03 3.73
N ILE A 118 0.76 31.73 3.70
CA ILE A 118 0.66 33.06 3.07
C ILE A 118 0.96 34.19 4.07
N LYS A 119 1.03 33.90 5.38
CA LYS A 119 1.21 34.93 6.42
C LYS A 119 2.68 35.23 6.78
N GLU A 120 3.66 34.46 6.29
CA GLU A 120 5.08 34.65 6.65
C GLU A 120 5.94 35.30 5.56
N THR A 121 5.36 35.74 4.43
CA THR A 121 6.09 36.47 3.36
C THR A 121 5.80 37.98 3.34
N LEU A 122 5.13 38.53 4.36
CA LEU A 122 4.89 39.97 4.52
C LEU A 122 5.24 40.48 5.93
N SER A 123 6.25 39.92 6.56
CA SER A 123 6.77 40.45 7.82
C SER A 123 8.29 40.35 7.84
N PHE A 124 8.89 41.47 7.39
CA PHE A 124 10.31 41.83 7.28
C PHE A 124 11.07 41.25 6.08
#